data_AF-A0A928WTH2-F1
#
_entry.id   AF-A0A928WTH2-F1
#
_cell.length_a   1.000
_cell.length_b   1.000
_cell.length_c   1.000
_cell.angle_alpha   90.00
_cell.angle_beta   90.00
_cell.angle_gamma   90.00
#
_symmetry.space_group_name_H-M   'P 1'
#
loop_
_entity.id
_entity.type
_entity.pdbx_description
1 polymer ?
#
loop_
_entity_poly.entity_id
_entity_poly.type
_entity_poly.pdbx_seq_one_letter_code
_entity_poly.pdbx_strand_id
1 'polypeptide(L)'
;MSVSMRFVCVSEASQATAVEVLGNSENAPVTPFQLREFVSMVRGGPVLSGTLRTWRKRIGIKPNAAGFYTMDDLRLLGRYLEALAAGRTTDQFLNQEYGDYAQDRPA
;
A
#
# COMPACT_ATOMS: atom_id res chain seq x y z
N MET A 1 -9.79 -13.97 20.76
CA MET A 1 -10.74 -13.07 20.07
C MET A 1 -10.35 -13.05 18.60
N SER A 2 -11.27 -13.38 17.69
CA SER A 2 -11.00 -13.47 16.25
C SER A 2 -11.49 -12.19 15.58
N VAL A 3 -10.59 -11.37 15.04
CA VAL A 3 -10.96 -10.17 14.28
C VAL A 3 -11.32 -10.62 12.86
N SER A 4 -12.61 -10.53 12.53
CA SER A 4 -13.13 -10.86 11.20
C SER A 4 -13.03 -9.64 10.29
N MET A 5 -12.03 -9.62 9.41
CA MET A 5 -11.95 -8.61 8.35
C MET A 5 -12.84 -9.04 7.19
N ARG A 6 -13.92 -8.28 6.93
CA ARG A 6 -14.80 -8.46 5.78
C ARG A 6 -14.37 -7.49 4.68
N PHE A 7 -13.82 -8.03 3.59
CA PHE A 7 -13.59 -7.28 2.36
C PHE A 7 -14.87 -7.32 1.52
N VAL A 8 -15.55 -6.18 1.38
CA VAL A 8 -16.74 -6.04 0.55
C VAL A 8 -16.29 -5.51 -0.80
N CYS A 9 -16.49 -6.29 -1.87
CA CYS A 9 -16.41 -5.76 -3.23
C CYS A 9 -17.56 -4.78 -3.44
N VAL A 10 -17.25 -3.48 -3.48
CA VAL A 10 -18.22 -2.46 -3.85
C VAL A 10 -18.32 -2.47 -5.37
N SER A 11 -19.49 -2.85 -5.90
CA SER A 11 -19.79 -2.81 -7.34
C SER A 11 -19.64 -1.40 -7.91
N GLU A 12 -19.25 -1.32 -9.19
CA GLU A 12 -18.78 -0.15 -9.97
C GLU A 12 -19.63 1.15 -9.97
N ALA A 13 -20.73 1.22 -9.24
CA ALA A 13 -21.62 2.39 -9.22
C ALA A 13 -21.35 3.39 -8.08
N SER A 14 -20.41 3.11 -7.16
CA SER A 14 -20.04 4.05 -6.10
C SER A 14 -18.70 4.70 -6.40
N GLN A 15 -18.71 6.02 -6.56
CA GLN A 15 -17.54 6.92 -6.55
C GLN A 15 -16.84 6.93 -5.17
N ALA A 16 -16.59 5.77 -4.59
CA ALA A 16 -15.73 5.63 -3.43
C ALA A 16 -14.33 5.36 -3.97
N THR A 17 -13.51 6.40 -3.99
CA THR A 17 -12.05 6.28 -4.05
C THR A 17 -11.63 5.09 -3.17
N ALA A 18 -10.99 4.09 -3.78
CA ALA A 18 -10.78 2.73 -3.26
C ALA A 18 -9.86 2.64 -2.02
N VAL A 19 -9.71 3.72 -1.26
CA VAL A 19 -8.75 3.92 -0.17
C VAL A 19 -9.43 4.32 1.15
N GLU A 20 -10.77 4.30 1.26
CA GLU A 20 -11.44 4.62 2.55
C GLU A 20 -11.73 3.42 3.46
N VAL A 21 -11.38 2.18 3.08
CA VAL A 21 -11.74 0.98 3.87
C VAL A 21 -10.78 0.72 5.06
N LEU A 22 -9.71 1.49 5.22
CA LEU A 22 -8.69 1.26 6.26
C LEU A 22 -8.70 2.31 7.39
N GLY A 23 -9.76 3.11 7.51
CA GLY A 23 -9.85 4.22 8.47
C GLY A 23 -10.04 3.80 9.94
N ASN A 24 -10.61 2.62 10.21
CA ASN A 24 -11.08 2.24 11.56
C ASN A 24 -10.48 0.94 12.13
N SER A 25 -9.47 0.35 11.48
CA SER A 25 -8.73 -0.77 12.06
C SER A 25 -7.69 -0.20 13.02
N GLU A 26 -7.76 -0.56 14.30
CA GLU A 26 -6.62 -0.46 15.24
C GLU A 26 -5.32 -0.88 14.52
N ASN A 27 -4.17 -0.34 14.97
CA ASN A 27 -2.81 -0.57 14.45
C ASN A 27 -2.36 -2.04 14.54
N ALA A 28 -3.15 -2.94 13.98
CA ALA A 28 -2.94 -4.36 13.98
C ALA A 28 -1.79 -4.69 13.01
N PRO A 29 -0.88 -5.58 13.40
CA PRO A 29 0.20 -6.00 12.54
C PRO A 29 -0.37 -6.70 11.31
N VAL A 30 0.09 -6.29 10.13
CA VAL A 30 -0.34 -6.84 8.86
C VAL A 30 0.58 -7.97 8.44
N THR A 31 0.00 -9.13 8.18
CA THR A 31 0.76 -10.32 7.77
C THR A 31 1.23 -10.20 6.31
N PRO A 32 2.31 -10.91 5.92
CA PRO A 32 2.73 -11.00 4.51
C PRO A 32 1.63 -11.54 3.58
N PHE A 33 0.71 -12.35 4.12
CA PHE A 33 -0.43 -12.89 3.40
C PHE A 33 -1.46 -11.79 3.10
N GLN A 34 -1.90 -11.05 4.12
CA GLN A 34 -2.83 -9.92 3.97
C GLN A 34 -2.27 -8.84 3.03
N LEU A 35 -0.97 -8.53 3.13
CA LEU A 35 -0.31 -7.61 2.21
C LEU A 35 -0.41 -8.11 0.74
N ARG A 36 -0.24 -9.41 0.49
CA ARG A 36 -0.34 -9.98 -0.86
C ARG A 36 -1.78 -9.96 -1.38
N GLU A 37 -2.75 -10.29 -0.53
CA GLU A 37 -4.17 -10.22 -0.88
C GLU A 37 -4.59 -8.80 -1.25
N PHE A 38 -4.19 -7.82 -0.43
CA PHE A 38 -4.44 -6.41 -0.69
C PHE A 38 -3.90 -5.98 -2.06
N VAL A 39 -2.64 -6.31 -2.36
CA VAL A 39 -2.04 -5.95 -3.65
C VAL A 39 -2.72 -6.64 -4.82
N SER A 40 -3.14 -7.90 -4.66
CA SER A 40 -3.84 -8.63 -5.72
C SER A 40 -5.21 -8.03 -6.01
N MET A 41 -5.91 -7.57 -4.97
CA MET A 41 -7.18 -6.85 -5.08
C MET A 41 -7.00 -5.51 -5.81
N VAL A 42 -6.04 -4.68 -5.39
CA VAL A 42 -5.77 -3.37 -6.04
C VAL A 42 -5.36 -3.53 -7.51
N ARG A 43 -4.60 -4.58 -7.84
CA ARG A 43 -4.17 -4.87 -9.22
C ARG A 43 -5.22 -5.58 -10.08
N GLY A 44 -6.33 -6.05 -9.49
CA GLY A 44 -7.33 -6.86 -10.19
C GLY A 44 -6.85 -8.25 -10.61
N GLY A 45 -5.82 -8.80 -9.95
CA GLY A 45 -5.27 -10.10 -10.30
C GLY A 45 -4.09 -10.56 -9.44
N PRO A 46 -3.68 -11.85 -9.53
CA PRO A 46 -2.62 -12.39 -8.70
C PRO A 46 -1.27 -11.72 -8.98
N VAL A 47 -0.57 -11.33 -7.91
CA VAL A 47 0.77 -10.74 -8.01
C VAL A 47 1.85 -11.73 -7.59
N LEU A 48 2.83 -11.92 -8.48
CA LEU A 48 3.99 -12.77 -8.21
C LEU A 48 4.78 -12.25 -7.01
N SER A 49 5.24 -13.18 -6.17
CA SER A 49 6.03 -12.87 -4.97
C SER A 49 7.28 -12.01 -5.27
N GLY A 50 7.91 -12.22 -6.44
CA GLY A 50 9.06 -11.45 -6.90
C GLY A 50 8.71 -9.99 -7.20
N THR A 51 7.61 -9.76 -7.90
CA THR A 51 7.09 -8.42 -8.22
C THR A 51 6.78 -7.63 -6.96
N LEU A 52 6.05 -8.24 -6.02
CA LEU A 52 5.72 -7.63 -4.74
C LEU A 52 6.97 -7.28 -3.92
N ARG A 53 7.99 -8.14 -3.94
CA ARG A 53 9.28 -7.87 -3.29
C ARG A 53 9.98 -6.68 -3.93
N THR A 54 9.98 -6.58 -5.26
CA THR A 54 10.60 -5.47 -5.99
C THR A 54 9.90 -4.15 -5.66
N TRP A 55 8.58 -4.10 -5.71
CA TRP A 55 7.80 -2.90 -5.36
C TRP A 55 8.07 -2.44 -3.94
N ARG A 56 7.97 -3.33 -2.95
CA ARG A 56 8.28 -2.99 -1.56
C ARG A 56 9.69 -2.43 -1.38
N LYS A 57 10.69 -3.03 -2.02
CA LYS A 57 12.07 -2.54 -1.96
C LYS A 57 12.21 -1.12 -2.51
N ARG A 58 11.52 -0.80 -3.61
CA ARG A 58 11.60 0.52 -4.25
C ARG A 58 11.04 1.64 -3.39
N ILE A 59 9.98 1.36 -2.64
CA ILE A 59 9.31 2.34 -1.77
C ILE A 59 9.69 2.19 -0.28
N GLY A 60 10.75 1.44 0.02
CA GLY A 60 11.31 1.36 1.37
C GLY A 60 10.52 0.52 2.38
N ILE A 61 9.45 -0.17 1.98
CA ILE A 61 8.62 -0.98 2.89
C ILE A 61 9.38 -2.24 3.33
N LYS A 62 9.55 -2.38 4.64
CA LYS A 62 10.22 -3.53 5.28
C LYS A 62 9.35 -4.10 6.39
N PRO A 63 9.28 -5.43 6.53
CA PRO A 63 8.65 -6.02 7.69
C PRO A 63 9.44 -5.67 8.96
N ASN A 64 8.75 -5.60 10.09
CA ASN A 64 9.35 -5.45 11.41
C ASN A 64 10.11 -6.72 11.82
N ALA A 65 10.72 -6.72 13.03
CA ALA A 65 11.51 -7.84 13.54
C ALA A 65 10.71 -9.17 13.62
N ALA A 66 9.39 -9.10 13.75
CA ALA A 66 8.50 -10.26 13.80
C ALA A 66 7.94 -10.66 12.42
N GLY A 67 8.34 -9.99 11.34
CA GLY A 67 7.91 -10.31 9.98
C GLY A 67 6.59 -9.67 9.53
N PHE A 68 6.04 -8.75 10.32
CA PHE A 68 4.77 -8.06 10.02
C PHE A 68 4.99 -6.67 9.43
N TYR A 69 4.01 -6.18 8.69
CA TYR A 69 3.93 -4.84 8.14
C TYR A 69 2.97 -3.99 8.96
N THR A 70 3.02 -2.68 8.77
CA THR A 70 2.09 -1.73 9.38
C THR A 70 0.95 -1.39 8.42
N MET A 71 -0.12 -0.79 8.94
CA MET A 71 -1.19 -0.24 8.11
C MET A 71 -0.69 0.88 7.21
N ASP A 72 0.32 1.65 7.64
CA ASP A 72 0.93 2.70 6.84
C ASP A 72 1.73 2.15 5.66
N ASP A 73 2.41 1.00 5.84
CA ASP A 73 3.03 0.28 4.73
C ASP A 73 1.99 -0.12 3.68
N LEU A 74 0.80 -0.57 4.10
CA LEU A 74 -0.28 -0.93 3.18
C LEU A 74 -0.81 0.29 2.42
N ARG A 75 -1.03 1.41 3.12
CA ARG A 75 -1.48 2.67 2.51
C ARG A 75 -0.46 3.19 1.49
N LEU A 76 0.84 3.18 1.85
CA LEU A 76 1.93 3.59 0.96
C LEU A 76 1.99 2.69 -0.28
N LEU A 77 1.89 1.38 -0.09
CA LEU A 77 1.88 0.41 -1.18
C LEU A 77 0.65 0.60 -2.09
N GLY A 78 -0.52 0.89 -1.52
CA GLY A 78 -1.74 1.22 -2.26
C GLY A 78 -1.56 2.43 -3.17
N ARG A 79 -1.14 3.56 -2.60
CA ARG A 79 -0.86 4.80 -3.35
C ARG A 79 0.18 4.59 -4.45
N TYR A 80 1.22 3.79 -4.18
CA TYR A 80 2.23 3.45 -5.17
C TYR A 80 1.65 2.66 -6.35
N LEU A 81 0.78 1.67 -6.09
CA LEU A 81 0.14 0.89 -7.15
C LEU A 81 -0.83 1.74 -7.98
N GLU A 82 -1.58 2.63 -7.34
CA GLU A 82 -2.42 3.61 -8.04
C GLU A 82 -1.59 4.56 -8.91
N ALA A 83 -0.43 5.01 -8.42
CA ALA A 83 0.51 5.82 -9.20
C ALA A 83 0.99 5.07 -10.45
N LEU A 84 1.38 3.80 -10.30
CA LEU A 84 1.78 2.97 -11.44
C LEU A 84 0.62 2.75 -12.42
N ALA A 85 -0.61 2.53 -11.93
CA ALA A 85 -1.78 2.37 -12.77
C ALA A 85 -2.12 3.64 -13.56
N ALA A 86 -1.88 4.82 -12.98
CA ALA A 86 -2.00 6.12 -13.64
C ALA A 86 -0.85 6.44 -14.61
N GLY A 87 0.07 5.51 -14.85
CA GLY A 87 1.20 5.69 -15.76
C GLY A 87 2.39 6.47 -15.18
N ARG A 88 2.41 6.74 -13.88
CA ARG A 88 3.53 7.42 -13.22
C ARG A 88 4.70 6.46 -13.01
N THR A 89 5.92 7.00 -13.07
CA THR A 89 7.13 6.23 -12.76
C THR A 89 7.34 6.12 -11.24
N THR A 90 8.20 5.19 -10.82
CA THR A 90 8.54 5.07 -9.40
C THR A 90 9.23 6.33 -8.87
N ASP A 91 10.10 6.95 -9.66
CA ASP A 91 10.81 8.15 -9.24
C ASP A 91 9.85 9.35 -9.10
N GLN A 92 8.86 9.47 -9.98
CA GLN A 92 7.81 10.49 -9.84
C GLN A 92 7.00 10.31 -8.55
N PHE A 93 6.67 9.06 -8.21
CA PHE A 93 5.99 8.75 -6.95
C PHE A 93 6.88 9.08 -5.73
N LEU A 94 8.14 8.64 -5.74
CA LEU A 94 9.07 8.88 -4.63
C LEU A 94 9.36 10.37 -4.43
N ASN A 95 9.49 11.13 -5.51
CA ASN A 95 9.67 12.58 -5.43
C ASN A 95 8.44 13.28 -4.85
N GLN A 96 7.22 12.79 -5.10
CA GLN A 96 6.03 13.34 -4.47
C GLN A 96 5.92 12.94 -2.99
N GLU A 97 6.24 11.70 -2.65
CA GLU A 97 6.06 11.18 -1.30
C GLU A 97 7.19 11.64 -0.34
N TYR A 98 8.40 11.83 -0.85
CA TYR A 98 9.60 12.14 -0.05
C TYR A 98 10.32 13.43 -0.47
N GLY A 99 10.01 14.01 -1.63
CA GLY A 99 10.74 15.16 -2.18
C GLY A 99 10.40 16.50 -1.51
N ASP A 100 9.25 16.62 -0.83
CA ASP A 100 8.91 17.83 -0.07
C ASP A 100 9.85 18.07 1.13
N TYR A 101 10.58 17.05 1.60
CA TYR A 101 11.57 17.20 2.68
C TYR A 101 12.91 17.82 2.22
N ALA A 102 13.10 18.07 0.92
CA ALA A 102 14.34 18.64 0.40
C ALA A 102 14.38 20.18 0.38
N GLN A 103 13.24 20.87 0.56
CA GLN A 103 13.16 22.34 0.50
C GLN A 103 13.30 23.05 1.86
N ASP A 104 13.32 22.33 2.98
CA ASP A 104 13.37 22.91 4.33
C ASP A 104 14.75 22.75 5.04
N ARG A 105 15.86 22.85 4.28
CA ARG A 105 17.17 23.10 4.90
C ARG A 105 17.55 24.58 4.77
N PRO A 106 17.59 25.35 5.87
CA PRO A 106 18.29 26.63 5.85
C PRO A 106 19.78 26.38 5.54
N ALA A 107 20.31 27.23 4.67
CA ALA A 107 21.71 27.24 4.23
C ALA A 107 22.68 27.57 5.38
#